data_AF-A0A927FRH7-F1
#
_entry.id   AF-A0A927FRH7-F1
#
_cell.length_a   1.000
_cell.length_b   1.000
_cell.length_c   1.000
_cell.angle_alpha   90.00
_cell.angle_beta   90.00
_cell.angle_gamma   90.00
#
_symmetry.space_group_name_H-M   'P 1'
#
loop_
_entity.id
_entity.type
_entity.pdbx_description
1 polymer ?
#
loop_
_entity_poly.entity_id
_entity_poly.type
_entity_poly.pdbx_seq_one_letter_code
_entity_poly.pdbx_strand_id
1 'polypeptide(L)' 'MPANATNASSEAQALLSQLIYRAGFDRHELEIVEAEDGGFIRFPAGTDPMTFKVRDLGHMLKSYGLPYEIMTDPAT' A
#
# COMPACT_ATOMS: atom_id res chain seq x y z
N MET A 1 30.69 0.47 -4.63
CA MET A 1 29.54 1.29 -5.07
C MET A 1 28.27 0.58 -4.63
N PRO A 2 27.41 1.13 -3.75
CA PRO A 2 26.14 0.49 -3.43
C PRO A 2 25.06 1.03 -4.39
N ALA A 3 24.67 0.23 -5.37
CA ALA A 3 23.60 0.55 -6.34
C ALA A 3 22.30 -0.24 -6.08
N ASN A 4 22.19 -0.97 -4.97
CA ASN A 4 21.17 -2.02 -4.84
C ASN A 4 19.90 -1.62 -4.08
N ALA A 5 19.91 -0.54 -3.28
CA ALA A 5 18.74 -0.14 -2.49
C ALA A 5 17.73 0.70 -3.29
N THR A 6 18.20 1.62 -4.14
CA THR A 6 17.34 2.59 -4.85
C THR A 6 16.46 1.95 -5.95
N ASN A 7 16.95 0.88 -6.60
CA ASN A 7 16.17 0.18 -7.64
C ASN A 7 15.06 -0.69 -7.03
N ALA A 8 15.35 -1.43 -5.96
CA ALA A 8 14.37 -2.29 -5.31
C ALA A 8 13.18 -1.50 -4.74
N SER A 9 13.45 -0.31 -4.15
CA SER A 9 12.41 0.61 -3.70
C SER A 9 11.55 1.12 -4.86
N SER A 10 12.14 1.42 -6.02
CA SER A 10 11.41 1.92 -7.20
C SER A 10 10.48 0.85 -7.80
N GLU A 11 10.93 -0.40 -7.89
CA GLU A 11 10.11 -1.52 -8.38
C GLU A 11 8.97 -1.87 -7.42
N ALA A 12 9.24 -1.87 -6.11
CA ALA A 12 8.22 -2.08 -5.09
C ALA A 12 7.14 -0.98 -5.11
N GLN A 13 7.53 0.28 -5.29
CA GLN A 13 6.58 1.39 -5.44
C GLN A 13 5.74 1.29 -6.73
N ALA A 14 6.35 0.87 -7.85
CA ALA A 14 5.64 0.67 -9.10
C ALA A 14 4.59 -0.44 -8.97
N LEU A 15 4.97 -1.59 -8.39
CA LEU A 15 4.05 -2.70 -8.13
C LEU A 15 2.92 -2.27 -7.19
N LEU A 16 3.25 -1.59 -6.09
CA LEU A 16 2.27 -1.05 -5.16
C LEU A 16 1.24 -0.15 -5.86
N SER A 17 1.70 0.74 -6.75
CA SER A 17 0.81 1.62 -7.53
C SER A 17 -0.19 0.81 -8.37
N GLN A 18 0.29 -0.25 -9.02
CA GLN A 18 -0.55 -1.12 -9.85
C GLN A 18 -1.59 -1.86 -9.01
N LEU A 19 -1.21 -2.33 -7.81
CA LEU A 19 -2.12 -3.03 -6.90
C LEU A 19 -3.20 -2.09 -6.36
N ILE A 20 -2.83 -0.87 -5.96
CA ILE A 20 -3.76 0.17 -5.52
C ILE A 20 -4.78 0.49 -6.62
N TYR A 21 -4.29 0.73 -7.83
CA TYR A 21 -5.14 1.02 -8.98
C TYR A 21 -6.07 -0.16 -9.30
N ARG A 22 -5.56 -1.39 -9.25
CA ARG A 22 -6.34 -2.61 -9.49
C ARG A 22 -7.43 -2.83 -8.44
N ALA A 23 -7.17 -2.52 -7.18
CA ALA A 23 -8.16 -2.54 -6.11
C ALA A 23 -9.24 -1.44 -6.27
N GLY A 24 -9.05 -0.51 -7.22
CA GLY A 24 -9.99 0.56 -7.53
C GLY A 24 -9.93 1.71 -6.54
N PHE A 25 -8.73 2.00 -6.02
CA PHE A 25 -8.42 3.20 -5.25
C PHE A 25 -7.61 4.17 -6.09
N ASP A 26 -7.82 5.46 -5.86
CA ASP A 26 -6.93 6.48 -6.40
C ASP A 26 -5.70 6.62 -5.50
N ARG A 27 -4.50 6.56 -6.08
CA ARG A 27 -3.25 6.72 -5.32
C ARG A 27 -3.18 8.09 -4.65
N HIS A 28 -3.82 9.12 -5.21
CA HIS A 28 -3.83 10.46 -4.63
C HIS A 28 -4.66 10.56 -3.35
N GLU A 29 -5.56 9.61 -3.11
CA GLU A 29 -6.38 9.55 -1.89
C GLU A 29 -5.68 8.77 -0.75
N LEU A 30 -4.59 8.06 -1.05
CA LEU A 30 -3.86 7.22 -0.12
C LEU A 30 -2.53 7.86 0.29
N GLU A 31 -2.25 7.85 1.58
CA GLU A 31 -0.93 8.24 2.09
C GLU A 31 -0.07 6.98 2.24
N ILE A 32 1.00 6.88 1.45
CA ILE A 32 1.95 5.77 1.50
C ILE A 32 3.18 6.24 2.27
N VAL A 33 3.41 5.64 3.43
CA VAL A 33 4.56 5.91 4.29
C VAL A 33 5.53 4.75 4.18
N GLU A 34 6.73 5.00 3.66
CA GLU A 34 7.79 3.98 3.61
C GLU A 34 8.56 3.95 4.94
N ALA A 35 8.78 2.77 5.51
CA ALA A 35 9.66 2.57 6.66
C ALA A 35 10.68 1.46 6.38
N GLU A 36 11.77 1.42 7.15
CA GLU A 36 12.90 0.50 6.93
C GLU A 36 12.50 -1.00 6.99
N ASP A 37 11.44 -1.35 7.73
CA ASP A 37 10.96 -2.73 7.92
C ASP A 37 9.61 -3.04 7.24
N GLY A 38 9.08 -2.10 6.46
CA GLY A 38 7.76 -2.23 5.84
C GLY A 38 6.98 -0.92 5.82
N GLY A 39 6.25 -0.66 4.75
CA GLY A 39 5.49 0.56 4.57
C GLY A 39 4.08 0.48 5.16
N PHE A 40 3.44 1.63 5.28
CA PHE A 40 2.04 1.75 5.66
C PHE A 40 1.27 2.44 4.55
N ILE A 41 0.09 1.92 4.24
CA ILE A 41 -0.88 2.56 3.35
C ILE A 41 -1.99 3.07 4.24
N ARG A 42 -2.01 4.37 4.46
CA ARG A 42 -3.08 5.03 5.21
C ARG A 42 -4.19 5.44 4.26
N PHE A 43 -5.38 4.93 4.56
CA PHE A 43 -6.61 5.26 3.86
C PHE A 43 -7.26 6.51 4.46
N PRO A 44 -8.04 7.27 3.66
CA PRO A 44 -8.74 8.43 4.16
C PRO A 44 -9.78 8.03 5.22
N ALA A 45 -9.99 8.92 6.18
CA ALA A 45 -10.95 8.71 7.26
C ALA A 45 -12.35 8.40 6.70
N GLY A 46 -12.99 7.38 7.27
CA GLY A 46 -14.29 6.89 6.79
C GLY A 46 -14.19 5.79 5.73
N THR A 47 -12.99 5.40 5.31
CA THR A 47 -12.80 4.16 4.56
C THR A 47 -13.00 2.97 5.47
N ASP A 48 -14.03 2.17 5.21
CA ASP A 48 -14.28 0.96 5.97
C ASP A 48 -13.25 -0.14 5.60
N PRO A 49 -12.42 -0.60 6.56
CA PRO A 49 -11.44 -1.67 6.33
C PRO A 49 -12.07 -3.00 5.93
N MET A 50 -13.36 -3.20 6.21
CA MET A 50 -14.11 -4.40 5.82
C MET A 50 -14.61 -4.37 4.38
N THR A 51 -14.46 -3.23 3.69
CA THR A 51 -14.80 -3.15 2.27
C THR A 51 -13.99 -4.15 1.46
N PHE A 52 -14.65 -4.75 0.46
CA PHE A 52 -14.02 -5.73 -0.42
C PHE A 52 -12.71 -5.20 -1.03
N LYS A 53 -12.68 -3.92 -1.44
CA LYS A 53 -11.49 -3.29 -2.03
C LYS A 53 -10.29 -3.25 -1.08
N VAL A 54 -10.49 -2.84 0.18
CA VAL A 54 -9.39 -2.77 1.17
C VAL A 54 -8.86 -4.17 1.46
N ARG A 55 -9.76 -5.14 1.64
CA ARG A 55 -9.40 -6.54 1.88
C ARG A 55 -8.66 -7.14 0.69
N ASP A 56 -9.14 -6.91 -0.53
CA ASP A 56 -8.52 -7.39 -1.77
C ASP A 56 -7.11 -6.82 -1.93
N LEU A 57 -6.92 -5.51 -1.68
CA LEU A 57 -5.59 -4.90 -1.66
C LEU A 57 -4.68 -5.57 -0.63
N GLY A 58 -5.14 -5.76 0.61
CA GLY A 58 -4.35 -6.41 1.65
C GLY A 58 -3.96 -7.85 1.30
N HIS A 59 -4.86 -8.59 0.64
CA HIS A 59 -4.57 -9.93 0.11
C HIS A 59 -3.54 -9.88 -1.01
N MET A 60 -3.65 -8.93 -1.94
CA MET A 60 -2.68 -8.75 -3.02
C MET A 60 -1.29 -8.42 -2.45
N LEU A 61 -1.17 -7.45 -1.54
CA LEU A 61 0.11 -7.08 -0.93
C LEU A 61 0.81 -8.30 -0.32
N LYS A 62 0.07 -9.11 0.45
CA LYS A 62 0.59 -10.37 1.02
C LYS A 62 0.96 -11.40 -0.05
N SER A 63 0.15 -11.56 -1.08
CA SER A 63 0.41 -12.51 -2.19
C SER A 63 1.65 -12.15 -2.99
N TYR A 64 1.95 -10.86 -3.14
CA TYR A 64 3.14 -10.36 -3.82
C TYR A 64 4.36 -10.22 -2.88
N GLY A 65 4.23 -10.59 -1.60
CA GLY A 65 5.32 -10.50 -0.62
C GLY A 65 5.73 -9.06 -0.29
N LEU A 66 4.82 -8.10 -0.48
CA LEU A 66 5.07 -6.70 -0.20
C LEU A 66 4.86 -6.44 1.31
N PRO A 67 5.88 -5.93 2.04
CA PRO A 67 5.78 -5.64 3.47
C PRO A 67 5.04 -4.32 3.69
N TYR A 68 3.78 -4.22 3.23
CA TYR A 68 2.95 -3.05 3.42
C TYR A 68 1.73 -3.39 4.27
N GLU A 69 1.50 -2.61 5.32
CA GLU A 69 0.34 -2.73 6.19
C GLU A 69 -0.71 -1.68 5.85
N ILE A 70 -1.99 -2.04 5.97
CA ILE A 70 -3.09 -1.14 5.73
C ILE A 70 -3.52 -0.51 7.06
N MET A 71 -3.47 0.81 7.13
CA MET A 71 -3.99 1.59 8.26
C MET A 71 -5.25 2.35 7.82
N THR A 72 -6.38 2.09 8.47
CA THR A 72 -7.61 2.86 8.28
C THR A 72 -7.84 3.70 9.52
N ASP A 73 -7.98 5.02 9.36
CA ASP A 73 -8.37 5.88 10.45
C ASP A 73 -9.89 5.68 10.71
N PRO A 74 -10.31 5.26 11.91
CA PRO A 74 -11.73 5.14 12.20
C PRO A 74 -12.35 6.54 12.12
N ALA A 75 -13.36 6.71 11.26
CA ALA A 75 -14.13 7.96 11.25
C ALA A 75 -14.75 8.17 12.63
N THR A 76 -14.29 9.19 13.32
CA THR A 76 -14.79 9.66 14.62
C THR A 76 -16.22 10.17 14.53
#